data_AF-A0A6G4VP48-F1
#
_entry.id   AF-A0A6G4VP48-F1
#
_cell.length_a   1.000
_cell.length_b   1.000
_cell.length_c   1.000
_cell.angle_alpha   90.00
_cell.angle_beta   90.00
_cell.angle_gamma   90.00
#
_symmetry.space_group_name_H-M   'P 1'
#
loop_
_entity.id
_entity.type
_entity.pdbx_description
1 polymer ?
#
loop_
_entity_poly.entity_id
_entity_poly.type
_entity_poly.pdbx_seq_one_letter_code
_entity_poly.pdbx_strand_id
1 'polypeptide(L)'
;MSPLASGPQGPTTLRPLLTTVLDALRTGAAARGGPLPAGGPAAVAARIRAAVGETLPQQGDADALRTLVHAFAAGAADPADPLCTAHLHCPP
;
A
#
# COMPACT_ATOMS: atom_id res chain seq x y z
N MET A 1 -21.03 11.76 7.29
CA MET A 1 -19.55 11.81 7.24
C MET A 1 -19.17 13.19 6.76
N SER A 2 -18.27 13.90 7.46
CA SER A 2 -17.77 15.19 6.98
C SER A 2 -17.02 15.00 5.66
N PRO A 3 -17.18 15.91 4.66
CA PRO A 3 -16.53 15.77 3.37
C PRO A 3 -15.00 15.80 3.54
N LEU A 4 -14.35 14.73 3.09
CA LEU A 4 -12.89 14.53 3.19
C LEU A 4 -12.14 15.52 2.29
N ALA A 5 -12.63 15.73 1.08
CA ALA A 5 -12.17 16.79 0.18
C ALA A 5 -13.32 17.78 0.00
N SER A 6 -13.02 19.08 0.00
CA SER A 6 -13.95 20.20 -0.28
C SER A 6 -14.73 20.81 0.89
N GLY A 7 -14.58 20.33 2.14
CA GLY A 7 -15.10 21.02 3.33
C GLY A 7 -14.03 21.85 4.06
N PRO A 8 -14.40 22.88 4.85
CA PRO A 8 -13.44 23.64 5.65
C PRO A 8 -12.68 22.80 6.68
N GLN A 9 -13.24 21.65 7.09
CA GLN A 9 -12.59 20.65 7.96
C GLN A 9 -11.88 19.53 7.18
N GLY A 10 -11.89 19.57 5.85
CA GLY A 10 -11.32 18.55 4.96
C GLY A 10 -9.84 18.30 5.25
N PRO A 11 -8.97 19.33 5.27
CA PRO A 11 -7.55 19.14 5.57
C PRO A 11 -7.28 18.46 6.91
N THR A 12 -8.01 18.85 7.97
CA THR A 12 -7.89 18.25 9.30
C THR A 12 -8.31 16.78 9.30
N THR A 13 -9.35 16.45 8.53
CA THR A 13 -9.86 15.07 8.43
C THR A 13 -8.97 14.19 7.55
N LEU A 14 -8.34 14.74 6.52
CA LEU A 14 -7.42 14.03 5.63
C LEU A 14 -6.06 13.75 6.27
N ARG A 15 -5.56 14.67 7.09
CA ARG A 15 -4.22 14.57 7.72
C ARG A 15 -3.93 13.19 8.32
N PRO A 16 -4.77 12.61 9.20
CA PRO A 16 -4.50 11.29 9.76
C PRO A 16 -4.45 10.19 8.69
N LEU A 17 -5.32 10.24 7.67
CA LEU A 17 -5.33 9.25 6.59
C LEU A 17 -4.04 9.31 5.76
N LEU A 18 -3.55 10.51 5.46
CA LEU A 18 -2.28 10.70 4.75
C LEU A 18 -1.10 10.19 5.58
N THR A 19 -1.09 10.45 6.89
CA THR A 19 -0.07 9.88 7.80
C THR A 19 -0.09 8.35 7.74
N THR A 20 -1.27 7.72 7.83
CA THR A 20 -1.42 6.26 7.71
C THR A 20 -0.86 5.74 6.39
N VAL A 21 -1.17 6.39 5.27
CA VAL A 21 -0.70 5.97 3.94
C VAL A 21 0.82 6.08 3.83
N LEU A 22 1.40 7.22 4.22
CA LEU A 22 2.84 7.45 4.11
C LEU A 22 3.63 6.48 5.01
N ASP A 23 3.15 6.22 6.23
CA ASP A 23 3.78 5.25 7.13
C ASP A 23 3.65 3.81 6.60
N ALA A 24 2.50 3.44 6.05
CA ALA A 24 2.27 2.13 5.45
C ALA A 24 3.14 1.91 4.20
N LEU A 25 3.28 2.92 3.34
CA LEU A 25 4.18 2.88 2.17
C LEU A 25 5.63 2.68 2.60
N ARG A 26 6.11 3.46 3.60
CA ARG A 26 7.48 3.33 4.13
C ARG A 26 7.73 1.93 4.68
N THR A 27 6.84 1.44 5.54
CA THR A 27 7.01 0.13 6.18
C THR A 27 6.86 -1.04 5.20
N GLY A 28 5.95 -0.93 4.23
CA GLY A 28 5.79 -1.93 3.18
C GLY A 28 7.00 -1.99 2.23
N ALA A 29 7.53 -0.84 1.81
CA ALA A 29 8.75 -0.79 1.02
C ALA A 29 9.96 -1.40 1.76
N ALA A 30 10.11 -1.10 3.05
CA ALA A 30 11.14 -1.71 3.89
C ALA A 30 10.96 -3.24 3.99
N ALA A 31 9.72 -3.72 4.11
CA ALA A 31 9.41 -5.16 4.16
C ALA A 31 9.68 -5.88 2.83
N ARG A 32 9.55 -5.20 1.68
CA ARG A 32 9.91 -5.76 0.36
C ARG A 32 11.41 -6.05 0.27
N GLY A 33 12.24 -5.12 0.75
CA GLY A 33 13.69 -5.33 0.90
C GLY A 33 14.53 -5.36 -0.40
N GLY A 34 13.97 -4.92 -1.53
CA GLY A 34 14.66 -4.87 -2.82
C GLY A 34 13.71 -4.54 -3.98
N PRO A 35 14.13 -4.79 -5.25
CA PRO A 35 13.34 -4.43 -6.43
C PRO A 35 12.06 -5.27 -6.57
N LEU A 36 12.03 -6.46 -5.98
CA LEU A 36 10.93 -7.43 -6.06
C LEU A 36 10.75 -8.15 -4.71
N PRO A 37 9.53 -8.56 -4.35
CA PRO A 37 9.29 -9.36 -3.16
C PRO A 37 9.84 -10.79 -3.31
N ALA A 38 10.39 -11.32 -2.22
CA ALA A 38 10.85 -12.71 -2.16
C ALA A 38 9.68 -13.73 -2.24
N GLY A 39 10.00 -14.98 -2.62
CA GLY A 39 9.06 -16.13 -2.57
C GLY A 39 8.20 -16.34 -3.83
N GLY A 40 8.32 -15.47 -4.83
CA GLY A 40 7.66 -15.62 -6.12
C GLY A 40 6.14 -15.37 -6.11
N PRO A 41 5.49 -15.46 -7.29
CA PRO A 41 4.11 -14.98 -7.48
C PRO A 41 3.08 -15.67 -6.57
N ALA A 42 3.21 -16.98 -6.35
CA ALA A 42 2.27 -17.72 -5.51
C ALA A 42 2.30 -17.24 -4.04
N ALA A 43 3.49 -17.00 -3.49
CA ALA A 43 3.66 -16.51 -2.13
C ALA A 43 3.17 -15.07 -1.97
N VAL A 44 3.38 -14.22 -2.99
CA VAL A 44 2.83 -12.85 -3.01
C VAL A 44 1.31 -12.90 -3.06
N ALA A 45 0.74 -13.70 -3.96
CA ALA A 45 -0.71 -13.82 -4.10
C ALA A 45 -1.37 -14.35 -2.81
N ALA A 46 -0.74 -15.30 -2.12
CA ALA A 46 -1.21 -15.78 -0.82
C ALA A 46 -1.21 -14.68 0.25
N ARG A 47 -0.12 -13.91 0.37
CA ARG A 47 -0.02 -12.78 1.30
C ARG A 47 -1.04 -11.70 1.01
N ILE A 48 -1.24 -11.34 -0.26
CA ILE A 48 -2.24 -10.33 -0.66
C ILE A 48 -3.65 -10.81 -0.33
N ARG A 49 -4.01 -12.05 -0.66
CA ARG A 49 -5.33 -12.60 -0.30
C ARG A 49 -5.57 -12.59 1.22
N ALA A 50 -4.56 -12.96 2.00
CA ALA A 50 -4.64 -12.92 3.45
C ALA A 50 -4.83 -11.49 4.00
N ALA A 51 -4.14 -10.50 3.42
CA ALA A 51 -4.24 -9.10 3.83
C ALA A 51 -5.56 -8.43 3.39
N VAL A 52 -6.08 -8.78 2.21
CA VAL A 52 -7.35 -8.25 1.69
C VAL A 52 -8.55 -8.83 2.45
N GLY A 53 -8.51 -10.12 2.79
CA GLY A 53 -9.64 -10.79 3.42
C GLY A 53 -10.88 -10.80 2.52
N GLU A 54 -12.05 -10.53 3.10
CA GLU A 54 -13.30 -10.37 2.35
C GLU A 54 -13.27 -9.07 1.52
N THR A 55 -13.48 -9.19 0.21
CA THR A 55 -13.55 -8.02 -0.67
C THR A 55 -14.90 -7.31 -0.54
N LEU A 56 -14.86 -6.02 -0.23
CA LEU A 56 -16.06 -5.18 -0.03
C LEU A 56 -17.00 -5.75 1.05
N PRO A 57 -16.50 -5.91 2.29
CA PRO A 57 -17.33 -6.40 3.38
C PRO A 57 -18.44 -5.40 3.68
N GLN A 58 -19.55 -5.92 4.21
CA GLN A 58 -20.70 -5.11 4.61
C GLN A 58 -20.32 -4.02 5.64
N GLN A 59 -19.32 -4.29 6.49
CA GLN A 59 -18.75 -3.35 7.45
C GLN A 59 -17.25 -3.15 7.16
N GLY A 60 -16.85 -1.90 6.97
CA GLY A 60 -15.44 -1.55 6.74
C GLY A 60 -14.57 -1.74 7.99
N ASP A 61 -13.33 -2.17 7.76
CA ASP A 61 -12.28 -2.21 8.78
C ASP A 61 -11.59 -0.83 8.88
N ALA A 62 -11.44 -0.32 10.10
CA ALA A 62 -10.75 0.93 10.39
C ALA A 62 -9.25 0.88 10.02
N ASP A 63 -8.66 -0.31 10.04
CA ASP A 63 -7.26 -0.57 9.67
C ASP A 63 -7.06 -0.89 8.18
N ALA A 64 -8.14 -0.99 7.39
CA ALA A 64 -8.08 -1.43 5.99
C ALA A 64 -7.07 -0.61 5.17
N LEU A 65 -7.07 0.71 5.34
CA LEU A 65 -6.16 1.60 4.59
C LEU A 65 -4.69 1.28 4.88
N ARG A 66 -4.33 1.09 6.15
CA ARG A 66 -2.97 0.73 6.58
C ARG A 66 -2.58 -0.64 6.02
N THR A 67 -3.44 -1.63 6.23
CA THR A 67 -3.19 -3.03 5.86
C THR A 67 -3.01 -3.19 4.35
N LEU A 68 -3.90 -2.61 3.55
CA LEU A 68 -3.85 -2.72 2.09
C LEU A 68 -2.65 -1.98 1.51
N VAL A 69 -2.39 -0.74 1.94
CA VAL A 69 -1.24 0.04 1.44
C VAL A 69 0.08 -0.63 1.80
N HIS A 70 0.21 -1.15 3.03
CA HIS A 70 1.40 -1.88 3.44
C HIS A 70 1.60 -3.16 2.61
N ALA A 71 0.55 -3.98 2.45
CA ALA A 71 0.61 -5.22 1.69
C ALA A 71 0.95 -4.98 0.21
N PHE A 72 0.39 -3.93 -0.39
CA PHE A 72 0.68 -3.56 -1.78
C PHE A 72 2.10 -3.03 -1.95
N ALA A 73 2.57 -2.15 -1.07
CA ALA A 73 3.97 -1.71 -1.11
C ALA A 73 4.94 -2.89 -0.92
N ALA A 74 4.67 -3.80 0.02
CA ALA A 74 5.49 -4.97 0.25
C ALA A 74 5.48 -5.97 -0.93
N GLY A 75 4.38 -6.04 -1.69
CA GLY A 75 4.19 -6.97 -2.80
C GLY A 75 4.49 -6.41 -4.21
N ALA A 76 4.79 -5.12 -4.33
CA ALA A 76 5.03 -4.46 -5.62
C ALA A 76 6.46 -4.67 -6.13
N ALA A 77 6.65 -4.50 -7.44
CA ALA A 77 7.96 -4.20 -7.99
C ALA A 77 8.31 -2.72 -7.73
N ASP A 78 9.57 -2.40 -7.53
CA ASP A 78 10.05 -1.03 -7.30
C ASP A 78 10.95 -0.54 -8.43
N PRO A 79 10.42 0.23 -9.39
CA PRO A 79 11.21 0.82 -10.48
C PRO A 79 12.29 1.80 -10.01
N ALA A 80 12.19 2.33 -8.79
CA ALA A 80 13.20 3.22 -8.21
C ALA A 80 14.39 2.47 -7.60
N ASP A 81 14.28 1.15 -7.41
CA ASP A 81 15.42 0.34 -7.00
C ASP A 81 16.41 0.20 -8.18
N PRO A 82 17.71 0.51 -8.00
CA PRO A 82 18.71 0.45 -9.08
C PRO A 82 18.86 -0.93 -9.74
N LEU A 83 18.40 -2.00 -9.08
CA LEU A 83 18.44 -3.37 -9.61
C LEU A 83 17.15 -3.73 -10.39
N CYS A 84 16.14 -2.85 -10.44
CA CYS A 84 14.91 -3.06 -11.20
C CYS A 84 15.06 -2.66 -12.69
N THR A 85 15.92 -3.36 -13.43
CA THR A 85 16.36 -2.95 -14.78
C THR A 85 15.84 -3.82 -15.92
N ALA A 86 14.83 -4.67 -15.66
CA ALA A 86 14.34 -5.66 -16.62
C ALA A 86 13.57 -5.06 -17.82
N HIS A 87 12.90 -3.92 -17.62
CA HIS A 87 11.99 -3.33 -18.60
C HIS A 87 12.13 -1.80 -18.65
N LEU A 88 11.57 -1.18 -19.69
CA LEU A 88 11.49 0.28 -19.85
C LEU A 88 10.43 0.89 -18.91
N HIS A 89 10.58 0.61 -17.62
CA HIS A 89 9.81 1.22 -16.55
C HIS A 89 10.76 2.21 -15.85
N CYS A 90 10.73 3.46 -16.28
CA CYS A 90 11.58 4.48 -15.66
C CYS A 90 11.11 4.77 -14.23
N PRO A 91 12.03 4.99 -13.28
CA PRO A 91 11.67 5.54 -11.99
C PRO A 91 11.00 6.91 -12.13
N PRO A 92 10.06 7.26 -11.24
CA PRO A 92 9.42 8.59 -11.21
C PRO A 92 10.39 9.71 -10.81
#